data_AF-A0A4Y7M0N4-F1
#
_entry.id   AF-A0A4Y7M0N4-F1
#
_cell.length_a   1.000
_cell.length_b   1.000
_cell.length_c   1.000
_cell.angle_alpha   90.00
_cell.angle_beta   90.00
_cell.angle_gamma   90.00
#
_symmetry.space_group_name_H-M   'P 1'
#
loop_
_entity.id
_entity.type
_entity.pdbx_description
1 polymer ?
#
loop_
_entity_poly.entity_id
_entity_poly.type
_entity_poly.pdbx_seq_one_letter_code
_entity_poly.pdbx_strand_id
1 'polypeptide(L)'
;MSAIVNLRIFRYFQQFVSLRPISNYPTSFNKNAEIQNVEGEDDFRALDLRLSKSNNMRGNRRKTTYKKPPVHPPRTNKMPVDQDWPSVWPVARSFHPASVPLPLHQGWVEPGVTPPGKFANAELMKIPNFLHLTPPAIQRQCEALKKFCTEWPKELDTDEKIDHHFPIEIITSDYLHSSPTIRDARARIVTLQVKLSSLHLNSHAKDKLLRLVKERYDPSTDILTIVSERCPLRKQNVDYAMYLLNVLVSESWKTEPWENEKCEADMEKYVWEGSQSQRTVLQLLKQMPDREKASDLPEVIEQYSKSVAQFHNEGLIRIEQ
;
A
#
# COMPACT_ATOMS: atom_id res chain seq x y z
N MET A 1 -39.81 12.41 -20.79
CA MET A 1 -38.79 12.90 -21.74
C MET A 1 -37.55 12.04 -21.56
N SER A 2 -37.31 11.18 -22.55
CA SER A 2 -36.25 10.16 -22.54
C SER A 2 -34.88 10.78 -22.82
N ALA A 3 -33.90 10.51 -21.96
CA ALA A 3 -32.49 10.74 -22.26
C ALA A 3 -31.84 9.39 -22.56
N ILE A 4 -31.46 9.22 -23.83
CA ILE A 4 -30.77 8.05 -24.38
C ILE A 4 -29.31 8.10 -23.94
N VAL A 5 -28.89 7.17 -23.09
CA VAL A 5 -27.48 6.96 -22.74
C VAL A 5 -26.95 5.83 -23.62
N ASN A 6 -26.12 6.18 -24.60
CA ASN A 6 -25.40 5.24 -25.46
C ASN A 6 -24.29 4.53 -24.66
N LEU A 7 -24.60 3.36 -24.11
CA LEU A 7 -23.60 2.41 -23.61
C LEU A 7 -22.99 1.65 -24.81
N ARG A 8 -21.80 2.07 -25.24
CA ARG A 8 -20.95 1.26 -26.14
C ARG A 8 -20.43 0.05 -25.36
N ILE A 9 -21.10 -1.08 -25.55
CA ILE A 9 -20.63 -2.40 -25.11
C ILE A 9 -19.47 -2.81 -26.03
N PHE A 10 -18.24 -2.77 -25.52
CA PHE A 10 -17.12 -3.46 -26.14
C PHE A 10 -17.34 -4.97 -26.00
N ARG A 11 -17.82 -5.60 -27.08
CA ARG A 11 -17.81 -7.06 -27.22
C ARG A 11 -16.36 -7.50 -27.45
N TYR A 12 -15.77 -8.15 -26.44
CA TYR A 12 -14.56 -8.93 -26.60
C TYR A 12 -14.86 -10.10 -27.53
N PHE A 13 -14.51 -9.96 -28.81
CA PHE A 13 -14.44 -11.06 -29.75
C PHE A 13 -13.19 -11.87 -29.39
N GLN A 14 -13.33 -12.95 -28.63
CA GLN A 14 -12.27 -13.94 -28.54
C GLN A 14 -12.15 -14.63 -29.90
N GLN A 15 -11.16 -14.22 -30.68
CA GLN A 15 -10.63 -15.00 -31.78
C GLN A 15 -10.06 -16.31 -31.19
N PHE A 16 -10.82 -17.39 -31.32
CA PHE A 16 -10.23 -18.72 -31.26
C PHE A 16 -9.31 -18.87 -32.47
N VAL A 17 -8.00 -18.66 -32.26
CA VAL A 17 -6.98 -19.10 -33.21
C VAL A 17 -6.94 -20.62 -33.16
N SER A 18 -7.73 -21.26 -34.03
CA SER A 18 -7.56 -22.68 -34.31
C SER A 18 -6.33 -22.85 -35.20
N LEU A 19 -5.19 -23.22 -34.62
CA LEU A 19 -4.08 -23.78 -35.37
C LEU A 19 -4.51 -25.15 -35.91
N ARG A 20 -5.00 -25.19 -37.15
CA ARG A 20 -5.08 -26.41 -37.93
C ARG A 20 -3.82 -26.48 -38.80
N PRO A 21 -2.92 -27.45 -38.61
CA PRO A 21 -1.97 -27.78 -39.67
C PRO A 21 -2.77 -28.47 -40.79
N ILE A 22 -3.03 -27.75 -41.88
CA ILE A 22 -3.45 -28.36 -43.14
C ILE A 22 -2.17 -28.88 -43.79
N SER A 23 -1.83 -30.13 -43.50
CA SER A 23 -0.94 -30.94 -44.32
C SER A 23 -1.76 -32.10 -44.84
N ASN A 24 -2.15 -32.03 -46.11
CA ASN A 24 -2.77 -33.14 -46.83
C ASN A 24 -1.74 -33.80 -47.76
N TYR A 25 -0.55 -34.10 -47.25
CA TYR A 25 0.33 -35.07 -47.90
C TYR A 25 0.08 -36.44 -47.27
N PRO A 26 -0.38 -37.46 -48.02
CA PRO A 26 -0.37 -38.82 -47.52
C PRO A 26 1.09 -39.30 -47.41
N THR A 27 1.63 -39.32 -46.20
CA THR A 27 2.81 -40.09 -45.86
C THR A 27 2.41 -41.56 -45.72
N SER A 28 2.37 -42.26 -46.85
CA SER A 28 2.44 -43.73 -46.86
C SER A 28 3.26 -44.20 -48.05
N PHE A 29 4.56 -44.39 -47.82
CA PHE A 29 5.33 -45.36 -48.57
C PHE A 29 4.80 -46.76 -48.23
N ASN A 30 4.21 -47.42 -49.23
CA ASN A 30 4.10 -48.87 -49.44
C ASN A 30 2.73 -49.23 -50.04
N LYS A 31 2.71 -49.35 -51.36
CA LYS A 31 2.27 -50.55 -52.08
C LYS A 31 2.51 -50.31 -53.57
N ASN A 32 3.37 -51.13 -54.15
CA ASN A 32 3.55 -51.27 -55.58
C ASN A 32 2.18 -51.58 -56.19
N ALA A 33 1.62 -50.61 -56.93
CA ALA A 33 0.60 -50.87 -57.93
C ALA A 33 1.27 -50.55 -59.27
N GLU A 34 1.61 -51.61 -59.99
CA GLU A 34 2.16 -51.55 -61.33
C GLU A 34 1.22 -50.72 -62.22
N ILE A 35 1.74 -49.63 -62.77
CA ILE A 35 1.06 -48.88 -63.81
C ILE A 35 1.36 -49.63 -65.11
N GLN A 36 0.38 -50.40 -65.60
CA GLN A 36 0.42 -50.90 -66.97
C GLN A 36 0.20 -49.70 -67.90
N ASN A 37 1.25 -49.32 -68.63
CA ASN A 37 1.13 -48.44 -69.78
C ASN A 37 0.47 -49.24 -70.91
N VAL A 38 -0.75 -48.87 -71.26
CA VAL A 38 -1.36 -49.29 -72.51
C VAL A 38 -1.05 -48.21 -73.54
N GLU A 39 -0.26 -48.58 -74.54
CA GLU A 39 -0.01 -47.78 -75.75
C GLU A 39 -1.30 -47.71 -76.58
N GLY A 40 -1.76 -46.51 -76.91
CA GLY A 40 -2.85 -46.33 -77.87
C GLY A 40 -3.68 -45.06 -77.65
N GLU A 41 -3.45 -44.08 -78.53
CA GLU A 41 -4.25 -42.90 -78.87
C GLU A 41 -4.29 -41.73 -77.86
N ASP A 42 -3.74 -40.60 -78.34
CA ASP A 42 -3.75 -39.27 -77.72
C ASP A 42 -5.17 -38.71 -77.62
N ASP A 43 -5.89 -39.07 -76.57
CA ASP A 43 -7.11 -38.34 -76.17
C ASP A 43 -7.01 -37.84 -74.73
N PHE A 44 -7.16 -36.52 -74.59
CA PHE A 44 -7.08 -35.79 -73.34
C PHE A 44 -8.19 -36.27 -72.38
N ARG A 45 -7.86 -37.02 -71.32
CA ARG A 45 -8.84 -37.44 -70.30
C ARG A 45 -9.32 -36.22 -69.51
N ALA A 46 -10.57 -35.79 -69.77
CA ALA A 46 -11.22 -34.75 -69.00
C ALA A 46 -11.33 -35.18 -67.52
N LEU A 47 -10.74 -34.38 -66.63
CA LEU A 47 -10.69 -34.62 -65.20
C LEU A 47 -12.02 -34.19 -64.57
N ASP A 48 -12.91 -35.15 -64.33
CA ASP A 48 -14.25 -34.88 -63.81
C ASP A 48 -14.20 -34.60 -62.29
N LEU A 49 -14.08 -33.32 -61.92
CA LEU A 49 -13.87 -32.88 -60.54
C LEU A 49 -15.11 -33.05 -59.63
N ARG A 50 -16.26 -33.45 -60.19
CA ARG A 50 -17.48 -33.70 -59.42
C ARG A 50 -18.03 -35.07 -59.75
N LEU A 51 -17.60 -36.07 -58.98
CA LEU A 51 -18.37 -37.30 -58.83
C LEU A 51 -19.77 -36.93 -58.33
N SER A 52 -20.75 -36.95 -59.23
CA SER A 52 -22.16 -37.08 -58.92
C SER A 52 -22.37 -38.43 -58.24
N LYS A 53 -22.05 -38.51 -56.94
CA LYS A 53 -22.43 -39.65 -56.11
C LYS A 53 -23.95 -39.67 -56.05
N SER A 54 -24.54 -40.71 -56.66
CA SER A 54 -25.96 -41.01 -56.54
C SER A 54 -26.37 -40.97 -55.07
N ASN A 55 -27.46 -40.25 -54.79
CA ASN A 55 -27.94 -39.98 -53.44
C ASN A 55 -28.67 -41.20 -52.82
N ASN A 56 -28.32 -42.44 -53.21
CA ASN A 56 -29.09 -43.65 -52.88
C ASN A 56 -28.45 -44.53 -51.79
N MET A 57 -27.58 -43.96 -50.94
CA MET A 57 -27.00 -44.62 -49.77
C MET A 57 -27.12 -43.74 -48.51
N ARG A 58 -28.25 -43.04 -48.33
CA ARG A 58 -28.60 -42.38 -47.06
C ARG A 58 -29.57 -43.22 -46.22
N GLY A 59 -29.48 -44.55 -46.31
CA GLY A 59 -30.11 -45.45 -45.35
C GLY A 59 -29.32 -45.46 -44.03
N ASN A 60 -29.95 -45.00 -42.95
CA ASN A 60 -29.55 -45.24 -41.56
C ASN A 60 -28.08 -44.95 -41.18
N ARG A 61 -27.59 -43.73 -41.42
CA ARG A 61 -26.48 -43.20 -40.62
C ARG A 61 -27.03 -42.90 -39.22
N ARG A 62 -27.17 -43.94 -38.38
CA ARG A 62 -27.49 -43.80 -36.95
C ARG A 62 -26.59 -42.69 -36.41
N LYS A 63 -27.18 -41.56 -35.99
CA LYS A 63 -26.44 -40.50 -35.29
C LYS A 63 -25.67 -41.21 -34.18
N THR A 64 -24.35 -41.19 -34.23
CA THR A 64 -23.51 -41.75 -33.16
C THR A 64 -23.97 -41.09 -31.88
N THR A 65 -24.72 -41.81 -31.05
CA THR A 65 -25.19 -41.31 -29.76
C THR A 65 -23.95 -40.91 -28.99
N TYR A 66 -23.87 -39.63 -28.62
CA TYR A 66 -22.77 -39.11 -27.84
C TYR A 66 -22.69 -39.93 -26.54
N LYS A 67 -21.71 -40.84 -26.44
CA LYS A 67 -21.46 -41.60 -25.23
C LYS A 67 -20.79 -40.66 -24.25
N LYS A 68 -21.50 -40.31 -23.17
CA LYS A 68 -20.90 -39.53 -22.08
C LYS A 68 -19.70 -40.30 -21.53
N PRO A 69 -18.53 -39.67 -21.38
CA PRO A 69 -17.40 -40.33 -20.76
C PRO A 69 -17.74 -40.75 -19.31
N PRO A 70 -17.26 -41.90 -18.83
CA PRO A 70 -17.50 -42.33 -17.47
C PRO A 70 -16.85 -41.35 -16.48
N VAL A 71 -17.59 -40.95 -15.46
CA VAL A 71 -17.08 -40.09 -14.39
C VAL A 71 -16.33 -40.95 -13.38
N HIS A 72 -15.05 -40.65 -13.18
CA HIS A 72 -14.23 -41.33 -12.18
C HIS A 72 -14.64 -40.92 -10.75
N PRO A 73 -14.46 -41.81 -9.75
CA PRO A 73 -14.72 -41.47 -8.35
C PRO A 73 -13.83 -40.31 -7.89
N PRO A 74 -14.28 -39.51 -6.90
CA PRO A 74 -13.52 -38.38 -6.38
C PRO A 74 -12.21 -38.85 -5.73
N ARG A 75 -11.19 -37.99 -5.80
CA ARG A 75 -9.85 -38.27 -5.24
C ARG A 75 -9.92 -38.52 -3.73
N THR A 76 -10.88 -37.92 -3.02
CA THR A 76 -11.13 -38.12 -1.59
C THR A 76 -11.17 -39.58 -1.15
N ASN A 77 -11.70 -40.48 -1.99
CA ASN A 77 -11.85 -41.89 -1.64
C ASN A 77 -10.52 -42.65 -1.59
N LYS A 78 -9.45 -42.08 -2.15
CA LYS A 78 -8.10 -42.66 -2.21
C LYS A 78 -7.12 -41.99 -1.24
N MET A 79 -7.57 -40.96 -0.52
CA MET A 79 -6.71 -40.16 0.35
C MET A 79 -6.51 -40.87 1.70
N PRO A 80 -5.26 -41.09 2.14
CA PRO A 80 -5.01 -41.56 3.49
C PRO A 80 -5.33 -40.47 4.53
N VAL A 81 -5.64 -40.90 5.76
CA VAL A 81 -5.96 -39.97 6.87
C VAL A 81 -4.72 -39.19 7.31
N ASP A 82 -3.56 -39.85 7.38
CA ASP A 82 -2.28 -39.25 7.82
C ASP A 82 -1.52 -38.52 6.69
N GLN A 83 -2.20 -38.19 5.60
CA GLN A 83 -1.57 -37.54 4.46
C GLN A 83 -1.15 -36.10 4.76
N ASP A 84 -0.14 -35.63 4.03
CA ASP A 84 0.30 -34.25 4.11
C ASP A 84 -0.68 -33.29 3.41
N TRP A 85 -1.49 -32.59 4.21
CA TRP A 85 -2.48 -31.64 3.69
C TRP A 85 -1.89 -30.47 2.87
N PRO A 86 -0.79 -29.81 3.28
CA PRO A 86 -0.12 -28.79 2.48
C PRO A 86 0.25 -29.24 1.05
N SER A 87 0.57 -30.52 0.84
CA SER A 87 0.85 -31.08 -0.48
C SER A 87 -0.42 -31.20 -1.34
N VAL A 88 -1.56 -31.51 -0.72
CA VAL A 88 -2.87 -31.58 -1.37
C VAL A 88 -3.35 -30.19 -1.81
N TRP A 89 -3.14 -29.18 -0.95
CA TRP A 89 -3.68 -27.84 -1.14
C TRP A 89 -2.58 -26.76 -0.94
N PRO A 90 -1.65 -26.61 -1.89
CA PRO A 90 -0.46 -25.77 -1.69
C PRO A 90 -0.71 -24.27 -1.84
N VAL A 91 -1.70 -23.86 -2.64
CA VAL A 91 -1.94 -22.45 -3.02
C VAL A 91 -3.42 -22.08 -2.91
N ALA A 92 -3.70 -20.78 -2.91
CA ALA A 92 -5.06 -20.25 -2.97
C ALA A 92 -5.79 -20.77 -4.23
N ARG A 93 -6.95 -21.40 -4.02
CA ARG A 93 -7.81 -21.92 -5.09
C ARG A 93 -9.26 -21.94 -4.62
N SER A 94 -10.19 -21.83 -5.57
CA SER A 94 -11.61 -22.07 -5.31
C SER A 94 -11.85 -23.47 -4.73
N PHE A 95 -12.85 -23.59 -3.87
CA PHE A 95 -13.19 -24.84 -3.23
C PHE A 95 -13.47 -25.95 -4.27
N HIS A 96 -12.77 -27.08 -4.14
CA HIS A 96 -12.93 -28.22 -5.04
C HIS A 96 -13.43 -29.46 -4.25
N PRO A 97 -14.69 -29.88 -4.43
CA PRO A 97 -15.32 -30.87 -3.56
C PRO A 97 -14.68 -32.27 -3.67
N ALA A 98 -14.04 -32.59 -4.80
CA ALA A 98 -13.39 -33.88 -5.01
C ALA A 98 -11.97 -33.98 -4.41
N SER A 99 -11.39 -32.87 -3.96
CA SER A 99 -10.07 -32.84 -3.31
C SER A 99 -10.14 -32.71 -1.81
N VAL A 100 -11.21 -32.11 -1.27
CA VAL A 100 -11.35 -31.87 0.17
C VAL A 100 -12.02 -33.08 0.84
N PRO A 101 -11.32 -33.86 1.70
CA PRO A 101 -11.83 -35.08 2.30
C PRO A 101 -12.75 -34.83 3.52
N LEU A 102 -13.41 -33.67 3.57
CA LEU A 102 -14.32 -33.29 4.65
C LEU A 102 -15.78 -33.39 4.17
N PRO A 103 -16.72 -33.87 4.99
CA PRO A 103 -18.15 -33.86 4.69
C PRO A 103 -18.75 -32.49 5.03
N LEU A 104 -18.51 -31.50 4.17
CA LEU A 104 -19.02 -30.13 4.37
C LEU A 104 -20.45 -30.00 3.86
N HIS A 105 -21.27 -29.30 4.64
CA HIS A 105 -22.65 -28.94 4.33
C HIS A 105 -22.83 -27.44 4.60
N GLN A 106 -23.45 -26.71 3.68
CA GLN A 106 -23.66 -25.27 3.85
C GLN A 106 -24.85 -24.80 3.01
N GLY A 107 -25.69 -23.95 3.59
CA GLY A 107 -26.85 -23.38 2.92
C GLY A 107 -28.00 -23.24 3.90
N TRP A 108 -28.85 -22.24 3.67
CA TRP A 108 -30.05 -22.08 4.48
C TRP A 108 -31.07 -23.15 4.11
N VAL A 109 -31.69 -23.75 5.12
CA VAL A 109 -32.71 -24.79 5.00
C VAL A 109 -33.73 -24.62 6.13
N GLU A 110 -34.93 -25.16 5.92
CA GLU A 110 -35.96 -25.20 6.96
C GLU A 110 -35.53 -26.08 8.14
N PRO A 111 -36.02 -25.79 9.37
CA PRO A 111 -35.74 -26.61 10.54
C PRO A 111 -36.12 -28.08 10.31
N GLY A 112 -35.17 -28.99 10.49
CA GLY A 112 -35.35 -30.43 10.28
C GLY A 112 -34.80 -30.98 8.96
N VAL A 113 -34.34 -30.11 8.05
CA VAL A 113 -33.71 -30.52 6.78
C VAL A 113 -32.19 -30.36 6.85
N THR A 114 -31.43 -31.32 6.29
CA THR A 114 -29.97 -31.23 6.20
C THR A 114 -29.55 -30.26 5.10
N PRO A 115 -28.62 -29.31 5.35
CA PRO A 115 -28.11 -28.41 4.32
C PRO A 115 -27.44 -29.17 3.15
N PRO A 116 -27.40 -28.57 1.94
CA PRO A 116 -26.81 -29.23 0.79
C PRO A 116 -25.32 -29.52 1.02
N GLY A 117 -24.90 -30.73 0.62
CA GLY A 117 -23.53 -31.19 0.77
C GLY A 117 -22.56 -30.47 -0.17
N LYS A 118 -21.28 -30.84 -0.13
CA LYS A 118 -20.20 -30.13 -0.84
C LYS A 118 -20.25 -30.18 -2.37
N PHE A 119 -20.87 -31.20 -2.97
CA PHE A 119 -20.90 -31.34 -4.43
C PHE A 119 -21.94 -30.40 -5.04
N ALA A 120 -21.52 -29.60 -6.01
CA ALA A 120 -22.35 -28.59 -6.68
C ALA A 120 -22.93 -27.49 -5.76
N ASN A 121 -22.31 -27.23 -4.62
CA ASN A 121 -22.74 -26.18 -3.70
C ASN A 121 -22.06 -24.84 -3.99
N ALA A 122 -22.84 -23.87 -4.48
CA ALA A 122 -22.34 -22.55 -4.85
C ALA A 122 -21.91 -21.71 -3.64
N GLU A 123 -22.51 -21.91 -2.46
CA GLU A 123 -22.14 -21.14 -1.26
C GLU A 123 -20.70 -21.44 -0.82
N LEU A 124 -20.30 -22.72 -0.89
CA LEU A 124 -18.93 -23.14 -0.61
C LEU A 124 -17.92 -22.61 -1.66
N MET A 125 -18.36 -22.32 -2.89
CA MET A 125 -17.50 -21.78 -3.94
C MET A 125 -17.25 -20.27 -3.78
N LYS A 126 -18.17 -19.53 -3.15
CA LYS A 126 -18.06 -18.09 -2.93
C LYS A 126 -17.05 -17.74 -1.83
N ILE A 127 -16.87 -18.63 -0.85
CA ILE A 127 -16.01 -18.35 0.31
C ILE A 127 -14.53 -18.32 -0.11
N PRO A 128 -13.78 -17.26 0.23
CA PRO A 128 -12.33 -17.29 0.17
C PRO A 128 -11.80 -18.22 1.27
N ASN A 129 -11.50 -19.46 0.90
CA ASN A 129 -11.06 -20.47 1.86
C ASN A 129 -9.58 -20.31 2.25
N PHE A 130 -9.26 -20.78 3.46
CA PHE A 130 -7.91 -20.76 4.04
C PHE A 130 -7.28 -22.15 4.08
N LEU A 131 -7.73 -23.07 3.22
CA LEU A 131 -7.26 -24.46 3.22
C LEU A 131 -5.77 -24.61 2.87
N HIS A 132 -5.15 -23.62 2.24
CA HIS A 132 -3.72 -23.56 1.95
C HIS A 132 -2.91 -22.97 3.12
N LEU A 133 -3.56 -22.26 4.05
CA LEU A 133 -2.95 -21.58 5.20
C LEU A 133 -3.26 -22.33 6.50
N THR A 134 -3.06 -23.64 6.48
CA THR A 134 -3.17 -24.45 7.69
C THR A 134 -1.94 -24.26 8.59
N PRO A 135 -2.04 -24.45 9.93
CA PRO A 135 -0.90 -24.22 10.83
C PRO A 135 0.37 -25.00 10.46
N PRO A 136 0.30 -26.29 10.05
CA PRO A 136 1.48 -27.02 9.56
C PRO A 136 2.07 -26.44 8.28
N ALA A 137 1.25 -25.88 7.38
CA ALA A 137 1.73 -25.21 6.17
C ALA A 137 2.50 -23.93 6.53
N ILE A 138 1.92 -23.11 7.42
CA ILE A 138 2.51 -21.84 7.86
C ILE A 138 3.86 -22.09 8.54
N GLN A 139 3.96 -23.07 9.42
CA GLN A 139 5.22 -23.41 10.10
C GLN A 139 6.35 -23.73 9.11
N ARG A 140 6.08 -24.60 8.12
CA ARG A 140 7.07 -24.94 7.07
C ARG A 140 7.42 -23.74 6.19
N GLN A 141 6.43 -22.93 5.84
CA GLN A 141 6.63 -21.71 5.05
C GLN A 141 7.49 -20.71 5.81
N CYS A 142 7.17 -20.43 7.08
CA CYS A 142 7.96 -19.55 7.94
C CYS A 142 9.38 -20.07 8.13
N GLU A 143 9.58 -21.37 8.35
CA GLU A 143 10.91 -21.98 8.45
C GLU A 143 11.74 -21.80 7.18
N ALA A 144 11.13 -22.00 6.00
CA ALA A 144 11.77 -21.73 4.72
C ALA A 144 12.05 -20.24 4.48
N LEU A 145 11.25 -19.34 5.05
CA LEU A 145 11.40 -17.89 4.92
C LEU A 145 12.41 -17.29 5.91
N LYS A 146 12.69 -17.94 7.04
CA LYS A 146 13.65 -17.47 8.05
C LYS A 146 15.02 -17.15 7.46
N LYS A 147 15.46 -17.87 6.42
CA LYS A 147 16.73 -17.61 5.73
C LYS A 147 16.84 -16.24 5.06
N PHE A 148 15.71 -15.56 4.83
CA PHE A 148 15.67 -14.21 4.24
C PHE A 148 15.53 -13.11 5.29
N CYS A 149 15.25 -13.46 6.55
CA CYS A 149 15.12 -12.52 7.63
C CYS A 149 16.49 -12.18 8.22
N THR A 150 16.64 -10.94 8.69
CA THR A 150 17.79 -10.48 9.45
C THR A 150 17.39 -10.26 10.91
N GLU A 151 18.30 -10.53 11.84
CA GLU A 151 18.06 -10.24 13.26
C GLU A 151 17.92 -8.72 13.49
N TRP A 152 17.01 -8.35 14.40
CA TRP A 152 16.87 -6.96 14.84
C TRP A 152 18.05 -6.58 15.76
N PRO A 153 18.64 -5.38 15.63
CA PRO A 153 19.74 -4.93 16.49
C PRO A 153 19.31 -4.85 17.96
N LYS A 154 19.99 -5.61 18.83
CA LYS A 154 19.73 -5.70 20.29
C LYS A 154 20.01 -4.41 21.07
N GLU A 155 20.71 -3.47 20.47
CA GLU A 155 20.97 -2.17 21.11
C GLU A 155 19.71 -1.29 21.09
N LEU A 156 18.81 -1.51 20.12
CA LEU A 156 17.60 -0.74 19.86
C LEU A 156 16.35 -1.43 20.44
N ASP A 157 16.40 -1.76 21.73
CA ASP A 157 15.29 -2.43 22.43
C ASP A 157 14.19 -1.46 22.90
N THR A 158 14.51 -0.18 23.05
CA THR A 158 13.62 0.86 23.61
C THR A 158 13.50 2.04 22.67
N ASP A 159 12.28 2.59 22.54
CA ASP A 159 11.99 3.73 21.65
C ASP A 159 12.87 4.95 21.92
N GLU A 160 13.21 5.23 23.19
CA GLU A 160 14.11 6.34 23.56
C GLU A 160 15.51 6.23 22.93
N LYS A 161 16.04 5.01 22.82
CA LYS A 161 17.35 4.77 22.18
C LYS A 161 17.25 4.93 20.67
N ILE A 162 16.12 4.52 20.09
CA ILE A 162 15.84 4.69 18.66
C ILE A 162 15.80 6.17 18.34
N ASP A 163 15.07 6.97 19.12
CA ASP A 163 14.98 8.42 18.95
C ASP A 163 16.34 9.12 19.08
N HIS A 164 17.19 8.65 20.00
CA HIS A 164 18.53 9.21 20.19
C HIS A 164 19.47 8.94 18.99
N HIS A 165 19.46 7.71 18.45
CA HIS A 165 20.33 7.33 17.33
C HIS A 165 19.75 7.72 15.96
N PHE A 166 18.43 7.70 15.82
CA PHE A 166 17.69 7.89 14.59
C PHE A 166 16.55 8.91 14.80
N PRO A 167 16.86 10.21 14.95
CA PRO A 167 15.88 11.25 15.28
C PRO A 167 14.94 11.64 14.13
N ILE A 168 15.15 11.10 12.92
CA ILE A 168 14.38 11.41 11.72
C ILE A 168 13.51 10.20 11.36
N GLU A 169 12.20 10.39 11.35
CA GLU A 169 11.24 9.40 10.91
C GLU A 169 10.72 9.73 9.51
N ILE A 170 10.73 8.75 8.61
CA ILE A 170 10.22 8.87 7.25
C ILE A 170 9.02 7.94 7.10
N ILE A 171 7.83 8.53 7.05
CA ILE A 171 6.57 7.80 6.93
C ILE A 171 6.18 7.72 5.45
N THR A 172 6.00 6.49 4.98
CA THR A 172 5.54 6.17 3.62
C THR A 172 4.39 5.17 3.67
N SER A 173 3.48 5.22 2.69
CA SER A 173 2.32 4.35 2.65
C SER A 173 2.23 3.61 1.32
N ASP A 174 2.05 2.29 1.38
CA ASP A 174 1.83 1.43 0.22
C ASP A 174 0.41 0.87 0.23
N TYR A 175 -0.24 0.88 -0.94
CA TYR A 175 -1.66 0.52 -1.08
C TYR A 175 -1.82 -0.68 -2.02
N LEU A 176 -2.46 -1.74 -1.54
CA LEU A 176 -2.71 -2.96 -2.31
C LEU A 176 -4.19 -3.05 -2.70
N HIS A 177 -4.44 -3.13 -4.02
CA HIS A 177 -5.79 -3.25 -4.58
C HIS A 177 -5.91 -4.50 -5.46
N SER A 178 -7.12 -5.04 -5.60
CA SER A 178 -7.42 -6.14 -6.54
C SER A 178 -7.60 -5.67 -8.00
N SER A 179 -7.28 -4.41 -8.29
CA SER A 179 -7.37 -3.80 -9.62
C SER A 179 -6.25 -4.30 -10.54
N PRO A 180 -6.44 -4.38 -11.87
CA PRO A 180 -5.35 -4.67 -12.80
C PRO A 180 -4.25 -3.59 -12.80
N THR A 181 -4.52 -2.40 -12.24
CA THR A 181 -3.54 -1.33 -12.12
C THR A 181 -2.93 -1.31 -10.72
N ILE A 182 -1.60 -1.39 -10.65
CA ILE A 182 -0.82 -1.31 -9.40
C ILE A 182 -0.54 0.13 -8.94
N ARG A 183 -0.88 1.12 -9.76
CA ARG A 183 -0.54 2.53 -9.51
C ARG A 183 -1.54 3.15 -8.55
N ASP A 184 -1.03 3.73 -7.47
CA ASP A 184 -1.78 4.61 -6.58
C ASP A 184 -1.03 5.95 -6.45
N ALA A 185 -1.75 7.03 -6.69
CA ALA A 185 -1.24 8.39 -6.60
C ALA A 185 -0.86 8.76 -5.15
N ARG A 186 -1.51 8.16 -4.15
CA ARG A 186 -1.27 8.43 -2.71
C ARG A 186 0.06 7.87 -2.21
N ALA A 187 0.59 6.84 -2.85
CA ALA A 187 1.85 6.20 -2.46
C ALA A 187 3.09 7.11 -2.67
N ARG A 188 2.94 8.23 -3.40
CA ARG A 188 4.01 9.21 -3.59
C ARG A 188 4.23 10.12 -2.39
N ILE A 189 3.23 10.26 -1.51
CA ILE A 189 3.26 11.21 -0.40
C ILE A 189 4.26 10.71 0.65
N VAL A 190 5.17 11.58 1.06
CA VAL A 190 6.18 11.32 2.07
C VAL A 190 6.02 12.32 3.19
N THR A 191 6.02 11.83 4.43
CA THR A 191 6.04 12.68 5.61
C THR A 191 7.35 12.46 6.35
N LEU A 192 8.12 13.53 6.55
CA LEU A 192 9.33 13.54 7.37
C LEU A 192 8.97 14.16 8.71
N GLN A 193 9.30 13.48 9.81
CA GLN A 193 9.14 13.99 11.17
C GLN A 193 10.48 14.02 11.89
N VAL A 194 10.73 15.12 12.61
CA VAL A 194 11.95 15.30 13.41
C VAL A 194 11.66 16.15 14.64
N LYS A 195 12.20 15.74 15.80
CA LYS A 195 12.13 16.54 17.04
C LYS A 195 13.11 17.70 16.97
N LEU A 196 12.70 18.92 17.29
CA LEU A 196 13.62 20.08 17.22
C LEU A 196 14.76 20.00 18.24
N SER A 197 14.50 19.41 19.41
CA SER A 197 15.51 19.09 20.44
C SER A 197 16.69 18.28 19.90
N SER A 198 16.49 17.45 18.88
CA SER A 198 17.56 16.67 18.26
C SER A 198 18.49 17.48 17.35
N LEU A 199 18.05 18.64 16.86
CA LEU A 199 18.73 19.40 15.80
C LEU A 199 19.84 20.35 16.31
N HIS A 200 20.21 20.30 17.59
CA HIS A 200 21.32 21.10 18.19
C HIS A 200 21.30 22.59 17.79
N LEU A 201 20.11 23.19 17.67
CA LEU A 201 19.94 24.57 17.24
C LEU A 201 20.23 25.55 18.39
N ASN A 202 20.86 26.70 18.08
CA ASN A 202 20.99 27.80 19.04
C ASN A 202 19.63 28.52 19.22
N SER A 203 19.52 29.41 20.22
CA SER A 203 18.25 30.12 20.49
C SER A 203 17.76 30.96 19.30
N HIS A 204 18.69 31.56 18.56
CA HIS A 204 18.39 32.37 17.36
C HIS A 204 17.86 31.51 16.21
N ALA A 205 18.54 30.42 15.88
CA ALA A 205 18.16 29.48 14.83
C ALA A 205 16.85 28.77 15.17
N LYS A 206 16.62 28.41 16.43
CA LYS A 206 15.33 27.84 16.85
C LYS A 206 14.18 28.83 16.61
N ASP A 207 14.34 30.08 17.07
CA ASP A 207 13.34 31.16 16.88
C ASP A 207 13.12 31.47 15.38
N LYS A 208 14.19 31.54 14.59
CA LYS A 208 14.11 31.74 13.14
C LYS A 208 13.44 30.57 12.42
N LEU A 209 13.78 29.33 12.79
CA LEU A 209 13.19 28.13 12.20
C LEU A 209 11.68 28.04 12.48
N LEU A 210 11.25 28.32 13.70
CA LEU A 210 9.83 28.34 14.07
C LEU A 210 9.03 29.33 13.20
N ARG A 211 9.59 30.53 12.96
CA ARG A 211 8.96 31.51 12.05
C ARG A 211 8.90 31.06 10.59
N LEU A 212 9.90 30.33 10.10
CA LEU A 212 9.91 29.81 8.72
C LEU A 212 8.88 28.69 8.52
N VAL A 213 8.77 27.81 9.52
CA VAL A 213 7.98 26.58 9.45
C VAL A 213 6.50 26.81 9.77
N LYS A 214 6.19 27.72 10.70
CA LYS A 214 4.82 28.07 11.13
C LYS A 214 4.00 26.83 11.52
N GLU A 215 2.89 26.58 10.82
CA GLU A 215 1.90 25.53 11.11
C GLU A 215 2.43 24.10 11.07
N ARG A 216 3.63 23.89 10.52
CA ARG A 216 4.20 22.54 10.38
C ARG A 216 4.93 22.06 11.64
N TYR A 217 5.09 22.93 12.64
CA TYR A 217 5.65 22.58 13.94
C TYR A 217 4.54 22.52 14.98
N ASP A 218 4.57 21.47 15.80
CA ASP A 218 3.67 21.31 16.93
C ASP A 218 4.40 21.66 18.25
N PRO A 219 4.00 22.75 18.95
CA PRO A 219 4.61 23.14 20.22
C PRO A 219 4.42 22.13 21.35
N SER A 220 3.37 21.29 21.29
CA SER A 220 3.05 20.34 22.34
C SER A 220 3.94 19.09 22.32
N THR A 221 4.34 18.66 21.12
CA THR A 221 5.13 17.45 20.89
C THR A 221 6.60 17.73 20.52
N ASP A 222 6.97 18.99 20.23
CA ASP A 222 8.29 19.42 19.73
C ASP A 222 8.65 18.81 18.36
N ILE A 223 7.65 18.36 17.59
CA ILE A 223 7.84 17.67 16.30
C ILE A 223 7.62 18.64 15.13
N LEU A 224 8.61 18.70 14.24
CA LEU A 224 8.54 19.32 12.93
C LEU A 224 8.08 18.30 11.88
N THR A 225 7.00 18.59 11.16
CA THR A 225 6.42 17.69 10.14
C THR A 225 6.52 18.29 8.73
N ILE A 226 7.35 17.71 7.86
CA ILE A 226 7.48 18.11 6.45
C ILE A 226 6.77 17.10 5.56
N VAL A 227 5.67 17.51 4.94
CA VAL A 227 4.93 16.70 3.95
C VAL A 227 5.35 17.09 2.54
N SER A 228 5.76 16.09 1.75
CA SER A 228 6.20 16.24 0.36
C SER A 228 5.38 15.34 -0.57
N GLU A 229 4.69 15.96 -1.53
CA GLU A 229 3.83 15.27 -2.51
C GLU A 229 3.97 15.79 -3.95
N ARG A 230 4.94 16.69 -4.19
CA ARG A 230 5.09 17.45 -5.43
C ARG A 230 5.57 16.57 -6.59
N CYS A 231 6.48 15.65 -6.32
CA CYS A 231 7.09 14.82 -7.35
C CYS A 231 6.29 13.53 -7.59
N PRO A 232 6.29 12.98 -8.82
CA PRO A 232 5.59 11.73 -9.12
C PRO A 232 6.16 10.51 -8.38
N LEU A 233 7.48 10.45 -8.18
CA LEU A 233 8.14 9.31 -7.54
C LEU A 233 8.36 9.55 -6.05
N ARG A 234 8.12 8.52 -5.24
CA ARG A 234 8.38 8.54 -3.79
C ARG A 234 9.81 8.92 -3.46
N LYS A 235 10.79 8.33 -4.17
CA LYS A 235 12.22 8.65 -3.98
C LYS A 235 12.50 10.15 -4.10
N GLN A 236 11.93 10.80 -5.11
CA GLN A 236 12.10 12.24 -5.31
C GLN A 236 11.48 13.06 -4.17
N ASN A 237 10.33 12.64 -3.65
CA ASN A 237 9.70 13.32 -2.52
C ASN A 237 10.50 13.13 -1.22
N VAL A 238 11.13 11.98 -1.00
CA VAL A 238 12.08 11.75 0.11
C VAL A 238 13.28 12.68 -0.02
N ASP A 239 13.93 12.69 -1.18
CA ASP A 239 15.10 13.54 -1.44
C ASP A 239 14.75 15.02 -1.27
N TYR A 240 13.55 15.43 -1.73
CA TYR A 240 13.06 16.80 -1.57
C TYR A 240 12.74 17.15 -0.12
N ALA A 241 12.15 16.24 0.66
CA ALA A 241 11.87 16.48 2.08
C ALA A 241 13.18 16.64 2.87
N MET A 242 14.18 15.82 2.59
CA MET A 242 15.51 15.92 3.19
C MET A 242 16.22 17.22 2.78
N TYR A 243 16.12 17.61 1.50
CA TYR A 243 16.62 18.90 1.03
C TYR A 243 15.97 20.08 1.75
N LEU A 244 14.64 20.06 1.93
CA LEU A 244 13.93 21.11 2.66
C LEU A 244 14.39 21.20 4.11
N LEU A 245 14.56 20.07 4.79
CA LEU A 245 15.10 20.05 6.16
C LEU A 245 16.50 20.69 6.21
N ASN A 246 17.39 20.30 5.29
CA ASN A 246 18.75 20.86 5.23
C ASN A 246 18.74 22.36 4.97
N VAL A 247 17.92 22.84 4.02
CA VAL A 247 17.78 24.27 3.72
C VAL A 247 17.26 25.01 4.94
N LEU A 248 16.19 24.52 5.57
CA LEU A 248 15.60 25.14 6.77
C LEU A 248 16.62 25.27 7.90
N VAL A 249 17.38 24.21 8.18
CA VAL A 249 18.45 24.26 9.19
C VAL A 249 19.51 25.27 8.75
N SER A 250 20.06 25.17 7.54
CA SER A 250 21.14 26.08 7.09
C SER A 250 20.74 27.57 7.09
N GLU A 251 19.51 27.89 6.68
CA GLU A 251 18.99 29.25 6.66
C GLU A 251 18.67 29.76 8.07
N SER A 252 18.31 28.87 9.00
CA SER A 252 18.09 29.24 10.40
C SER A 252 19.38 29.70 11.10
N TRP A 253 20.55 29.17 10.71
CA TRP A 253 21.85 29.58 11.26
C TRP A 253 22.37 30.91 10.69
N LYS A 254 21.93 31.32 9.50
CA LYS A 254 22.35 32.59 8.90
C LYS A 254 21.63 33.74 9.58
N THR A 255 22.33 34.83 9.85
CA THR A 255 21.74 36.07 10.35
C THR A 255 21.78 37.11 9.25
N GLU A 256 20.62 37.58 8.82
CA GLU A 256 20.49 38.61 7.80
C GLU A 256 20.39 40.02 8.42
N PRO A 257 20.79 41.10 7.71
CA PRO A 257 20.79 42.45 8.26
C PRO A 257 19.43 42.95 8.77
N TRP A 258 18.35 42.53 8.09
CA TRP A 258 16.97 42.90 8.42
C TRP A 258 16.46 42.24 9.71
N GLU A 259 17.13 41.20 10.22
CA GLU A 259 16.74 40.58 11.50
C GLU A 259 16.95 41.53 12.70
N ASN A 260 17.79 42.55 12.54
CA ASN A 260 17.99 43.60 13.54
C ASN A 260 16.83 44.60 13.58
N GLU A 261 15.95 44.61 12.57
CA GLU A 261 14.77 45.49 12.51
C GLU A 261 13.56 44.90 13.27
N LYS A 262 13.74 43.73 13.91
CA LYS A 262 12.73 43.01 14.67
C LYS A 262 12.13 43.88 15.78
N CYS A 263 10.81 44.02 15.77
CA CYS A 263 10.07 44.81 16.76
C CYS A 263 9.57 43.95 17.93
N GLU A 264 9.14 44.61 19.02
CA GLU A 264 8.60 43.92 20.20
C GLU A 264 7.38 43.04 19.87
N ALA A 265 6.60 43.40 18.86
CA ALA A 265 5.44 42.63 18.39
C ALA A 265 5.82 41.31 17.69
N ASP A 266 7.05 41.19 17.19
CA ASP A 266 7.54 40.00 16.47
C ASP A 266 8.18 38.95 17.42
N MET A 267 8.31 39.31 18.70
CA MET A 267 8.85 38.44 19.73
C MET A 267 7.81 37.42 20.16
N GLU A 268 8.12 36.12 20.03
CA GLU A 268 7.23 35.04 20.47
C GLU A 268 7.12 34.95 22.00
N LYS A 269 8.18 35.40 22.68
CA LYS A 269 8.25 35.48 24.14
C LYS A 269 8.46 36.91 24.57
N TYR A 270 7.79 37.29 25.64
CA TYR A 270 8.03 38.54 26.30
C TYR A 270 9.43 38.54 26.93
N VAL A 271 10.25 39.51 26.52
CA VAL A 271 11.56 39.80 27.09
C VAL A 271 11.44 41.08 27.92
N TRP A 272 11.82 41.01 29.19
CA TRP A 272 11.73 42.14 30.12
C TRP A 272 12.69 43.28 29.75
N GLU A 273 13.88 42.94 29.26
CA GLU A 273 14.94 43.89 28.91
C GLU A 273 14.52 44.75 27.71
N GLY A 274 14.57 46.07 27.87
CA GLY A 274 14.18 47.04 26.84
C GLY A 274 12.67 47.32 26.76
N SER A 275 11.84 46.53 27.46
CA SER A 275 10.38 46.59 27.42
C SER A 275 9.79 47.89 27.96
N GLN A 276 8.54 48.18 27.57
CA GLN A 276 7.78 49.29 28.13
C GLN A 276 7.66 49.19 29.66
N SER A 277 7.41 47.99 30.19
CA SER A 277 7.28 47.76 31.64
C SER A 277 8.56 48.13 32.40
N GLN A 278 9.74 47.80 31.87
CA GLN A 278 11.01 48.22 32.46
C GLN A 278 11.15 49.75 32.46
N ARG A 279 10.80 50.42 31.35
CA ARG A 279 10.86 51.87 31.25
C ARG A 279 9.92 52.55 32.25
N THR A 280 8.70 52.02 32.43
CA THR A 280 7.73 52.53 33.40
C THR A 280 8.22 52.37 34.83
N VAL A 281 8.78 51.21 35.19
CA VAL A 281 9.36 50.99 36.53
C VAL A 281 10.53 51.94 36.77
N LEU A 282 11.42 52.12 35.79
CA LEU A 282 12.54 53.06 35.91
C LEU A 282 12.07 54.52 36.04
N GLN A 283 10.96 54.91 35.38
CA GLN A 283 10.35 56.23 35.56
C GLN A 283 9.75 56.39 36.96
N LEU A 284 9.05 55.37 37.46
CA LEU A 284 8.49 55.36 38.82
C LEU A 284 9.59 55.51 39.88
N LEU A 285 10.68 54.75 39.74
CA LEU A 285 11.85 54.79 40.64
C LEU A 285 12.60 56.13 40.61
N LYS A 286 12.44 56.93 39.55
CA LYS A 286 12.98 58.30 39.49
C LYS A 286 12.09 59.32 40.21
N GLN A 287 10.79 59.04 40.33
CA GLN A 287 9.82 59.93 40.96
C GLN A 287 9.68 59.69 42.47
N MET A 288 10.14 58.55 42.99
CA MET A 288 10.08 58.25 44.42
C MET A 288 11.12 59.04 45.24
N PRO A 289 10.72 59.75 46.31
CA PRO A 289 11.60 60.60 47.11
C PRO A 289 12.54 59.84 48.08
N ASP A 290 12.31 58.55 48.35
CA ASP A 290 13.09 57.72 49.30
C ASP A 290 14.01 56.70 48.60
N ARG A 291 14.82 57.16 47.64
CA ARG A 291 15.68 56.29 46.82
C ARG A 291 16.79 55.56 47.60
N GLU A 292 17.19 56.11 48.75
CA GLU A 292 18.37 55.71 49.52
C GLU A 292 18.07 54.72 50.66
N LYS A 293 16.79 54.49 51.00
CA LYS A 293 16.40 53.66 52.17
C LYS A 293 16.12 52.19 51.86
N ALA A 294 16.15 51.79 50.58
CA ALA A 294 15.73 50.46 50.17
C ALA A 294 16.93 49.70 49.57
N SER A 295 17.68 49.00 50.44
CA SER A 295 18.72 48.04 50.06
C SER A 295 18.21 46.91 49.16
N ASP A 296 16.91 46.64 49.20
CA ASP A 296 16.28 45.47 48.60
C ASP A 296 15.71 45.75 47.19
N LEU A 297 15.89 46.97 46.67
CA LEU A 297 15.39 47.40 45.35
C LEU A 297 15.79 46.48 44.18
N PRO A 298 17.04 45.98 44.07
CA PRO A 298 17.44 45.11 42.96
C PRO A 298 16.69 43.78 42.97
N GLU A 299 16.48 43.21 44.17
CA GLU A 299 15.80 41.93 44.35
C GLU A 299 14.31 42.03 44.01
N VAL A 300 13.66 43.13 44.44
CA VAL A 300 12.25 43.40 44.11
C VAL A 300 12.04 43.59 42.60
N ILE A 301 12.97 44.25 41.91
CA ILE A 301 12.91 44.42 40.45
C ILE A 301 13.06 43.07 39.74
N GLU A 302 13.93 42.19 40.24
CA GLU A 302 14.12 40.85 39.68
C GLU A 302 12.90 39.94 39.91
N GLN A 303 12.26 40.03 41.08
CA GLN A 303 11.01 39.33 41.34
C GLN A 303 9.87 39.85 40.44
N TYR A 304 9.80 41.17 40.25
CA TYR A 304 8.82 41.78 39.35
C TYR A 304 9.06 41.36 37.89
N SER A 305 10.31 41.38 37.41
CA SER A 305 10.62 41.00 36.04
C SER A 305 10.27 39.54 35.75
N LYS A 306 10.57 38.63 36.70
CA LYS A 306 10.17 37.21 36.62
C LYS A 306 8.65 37.06 36.58
N SER A 307 7.94 37.76 37.46
CA SER A 307 6.47 37.68 37.54
C SER A 307 5.80 38.18 36.26
N VAL A 308 6.27 39.30 35.70
CA VAL A 308 5.74 39.86 34.46
C VAL A 308 6.06 38.95 33.27
N ALA A 309 7.29 38.44 33.18
CA ALA A 309 7.67 37.53 32.11
C ALA A 309 6.86 36.23 32.16
N GLN A 310 6.65 35.68 33.36
CA GLN A 310 5.81 34.50 33.54
C GLN A 310 4.36 34.78 33.12
N PHE A 311 3.79 35.89 33.57
CA PHE A 311 2.43 36.30 33.23
C PHE A 311 2.20 36.41 31.72
N HIS A 312 3.14 37.02 30.98
CA HIS A 312 3.01 37.18 29.54
C HIS A 312 3.28 35.90 28.74
N ASN A 313 4.19 35.03 29.20
CA ASN A 313 4.60 33.83 28.45
C ASN A 313 3.73 32.60 28.75
N GLU A 314 3.36 32.39 30.02
CA GLU A 314 2.60 31.22 30.47
C GLU A 314 1.09 31.52 30.60
N GLY A 315 0.72 32.81 30.59
CA GLY A 315 -0.65 33.28 30.77
C GLY A 315 -1.08 33.36 32.24
N LEU A 316 -2.36 33.66 32.47
CA LEU A 316 -2.95 33.70 33.80
C LEU A 316 -3.04 32.29 34.38
N ILE A 317 -2.16 31.96 35.32
CA ILE A 317 -2.37 30.85 36.25
C ILE A 317 -3.68 31.17 36.99
N ARG A 318 -4.72 30.37 36.75
CA ARG A 318 -5.91 30.40 37.61
C ARG A 318 -5.44 30.00 39.00
N ILE A 319 -5.33 30.98 39.90
CA ILE A 319 -5.17 30.72 41.31
C ILE A 319 -6.50 30.10 41.75
N GLU A 320 -6.57 28.77 41.77
CA GLU A 320 -7.65 28.07 42.47
C GLU A 320 -7.49 28.40 43.96
N GLN A 321 -8.43 29.22 44.46
CA GLN A 321 -8.59 29.53 45.88
C GLN A 321 -9.37 28.43 46.60
#